data_AF-A0A1B6ENF2-F1
#
_entry.id   AF-A0A1B6ENF2-F1
#
_cell.length_a   1.000
_cell.length_b   1.000
_cell.length_c   1.000
_cell.angle_alpha   90.00
_cell.angle_beta   90.00
_cell.angle_gamma   90.00
#
_symmetry.space_group_name_H-M   'P 1'
#
loop_
_entity.id
_entity.type
_entity.pdbx_description
1 polymer ?
#
loop_
_entity_poly.entity_id
_entity_poly.type
_entity_poly.pdbx_seq_one_letter_code
_entity_poly.pdbx_strand_id
1 'polypeptide(L)'
;MTMSLSLLSVFLMSGLVTATASQFHFTQSSYNVSIPEHSAKESLATTDQMVGVFVSDSVNNVSYRVVSGDPDKLFKIEERLVGDFWFLSVRTRSNSLNRERKDKYVLTVNATATSGLEATTVVTVNIVDTNDLSPLFYYPEYSTTVPEDLPVHSSVIKVFAEDADLGRNGEVYYSFLEVSEQFAIHPVTGVITLTRPLRHSERSVYDLQVLARDRGIDIRGVKKPFSKTKVQVLVAQVNQHGPEIYVYHLPEISEYSHADVYAIVRVIDRDD
;
A
#
# COMPACT_ATOMS: atom_id res chain seq x y z
N MET A 1 -51.25 -79.24 14.36
CA MET A 1 -50.21 -79.26 13.31
C MET A 1 -49.78 -77.81 13.14
N THR A 2 -48.55 -77.36 13.40
CA THR A 2 -47.23 -77.97 13.58
C THR A 2 -46.37 -76.94 14.33
N MET A 3 -45.42 -77.42 15.12
CA MET A 3 -44.44 -76.61 15.87
C MET A 3 -43.46 -75.87 14.96
N SER A 4 -42.91 -74.76 15.46
CA SER A 4 -41.50 -74.41 15.23
C SER A 4 -41.01 -73.48 16.35
N LEU A 5 -40.13 -74.01 17.21
CA LEU A 5 -39.25 -73.24 18.10
C LEU A 5 -38.13 -72.59 17.29
N SER A 6 -37.73 -71.38 17.66
CA SER A 6 -36.33 -70.95 17.47
C SER A 6 -35.87 -70.12 18.67
N LEU A 7 -34.92 -70.66 19.42
CA LEU A 7 -34.08 -69.92 20.38
C LEU A 7 -33.22 -68.91 19.62
N LEU A 8 -32.99 -67.71 20.20
CA LEU A 8 -31.63 -67.18 20.27
C LEU A 8 -31.46 -66.11 21.37
N SER A 9 -30.23 -66.09 21.85
CA SER A 9 -29.64 -65.59 23.08
C SER A 9 -29.91 -64.15 23.50
N VAL A 10 -30.07 -64.00 24.82
CA VAL A 10 -29.66 -62.83 25.60
C VAL A 10 -28.15 -62.60 25.42
N PHE A 11 -27.75 -61.44 24.93
CA PHE A 11 -26.39 -60.92 25.09
C PHE A 11 -26.49 -59.55 25.77
N LEU A 12 -26.24 -59.52 27.08
CA LEU A 12 -25.74 -58.32 27.73
C LEU A 12 -24.31 -58.12 27.22
N MET A 13 -24.11 -57.15 26.33
CA MET A 13 -22.79 -56.56 26.11
C MET A 13 -22.79 -55.17 26.73
N SER A 14 -22.17 -55.14 27.89
CA SER A 14 -21.53 -53.99 28.52
C SER A 14 -20.77 -53.15 27.50
N GLY A 15 -21.43 -52.15 26.94
CA GLY A 15 -20.77 -51.00 26.35
C GLY A 15 -20.43 -50.02 27.46
N LEU A 16 -19.38 -50.31 28.24
CA LEU A 16 -18.65 -49.22 28.87
C LEU A 16 -18.16 -48.34 27.72
N VAL A 17 -18.88 -47.26 27.44
CA VAL A 17 -18.27 -46.10 26.83
C VAL A 17 -17.25 -45.65 27.86
N THR A 18 -16.01 -46.13 27.71
CA THR A 18 -14.87 -45.51 28.37
C THR A 18 -14.89 -44.08 27.89
N ALA A 19 -15.38 -43.18 28.75
CA ALA A 19 -15.15 -41.76 28.63
C ALA A 19 -13.64 -41.61 28.48
N THR A 20 -13.20 -41.37 27.25
CA THR A 20 -11.80 -41.03 26.98
C THR A 20 -11.50 -39.84 27.86
N ALA A 21 -10.58 -40.01 28.81
CA ALA A 21 -10.09 -38.94 29.66
C ALA A 21 -9.85 -37.71 28.77
N SER A 22 -10.41 -36.56 29.15
CA SER A 22 -10.20 -35.31 28.44
C SER A 22 -8.71 -35.03 28.43
N GLN A 23 -8.05 -35.39 27.33
CA GLN A 23 -6.62 -35.21 27.17
C GLN A 23 -6.33 -33.71 27.34
N PHE A 24 -5.28 -33.33 28.05
CA PHE A 24 -4.90 -31.92 28.15
C PHE A 24 -4.42 -31.45 26.76
N HIS A 25 -5.28 -30.73 26.04
CA HIS A 25 -5.03 -30.30 24.66
C HIS A 25 -5.62 -28.92 24.39
N PHE A 26 -5.03 -28.24 23.42
CA PHE A 26 -5.60 -27.01 22.86
C PHE A 26 -6.85 -27.31 22.04
N THR A 27 -7.81 -26.38 22.02
CA THR A 27 -9.03 -26.53 21.20
C THR A 27 -8.72 -26.69 19.71
N GLN A 28 -7.58 -26.16 19.24
CA GLN A 28 -7.07 -26.30 17.88
C GLN A 28 -5.55 -26.49 17.85
N SER A 29 -5.05 -27.11 16.77
CA SER A 29 -3.62 -27.25 16.49
C SER A 29 -2.93 -25.96 16.06
N SER A 30 -3.71 -24.98 15.59
CA SER A 30 -3.22 -23.67 15.18
C SER A 30 -4.30 -22.60 15.29
N TYR A 31 -3.90 -21.37 15.61
CA TYR A 31 -4.78 -20.21 15.72
C TYR A 31 -4.25 -19.03 14.91
N ASN A 32 -5.16 -18.15 14.50
CA ASN A 32 -4.86 -16.84 13.93
C ASN A 32 -5.35 -15.76 14.87
N VAL A 33 -4.47 -14.82 15.18
CA VAL A 33 -4.79 -13.61 15.92
C VAL A 33 -4.29 -12.41 15.13
N SER A 34 -4.93 -11.26 15.33
CA SER A 34 -4.63 -10.05 14.58
C SER A 34 -4.39 -8.88 15.51
N ILE A 35 -3.33 -8.11 15.25
CA ILE A 35 -2.99 -6.92 16.01
C ILE A 35 -2.56 -5.79 15.07
N PRO A 36 -3.11 -4.57 15.18
CA PRO A 36 -2.65 -3.44 14.39
C PRO A 36 -1.18 -3.13 14.64
N GLU A 37 -0.46 -2.69 13.62
CA GLU A 37 0.88 -2.15 13.82
C GLU A 37 0.87 -0.85 14.63
N HIS A 38 2.04 -0.52 15.19
CA HIS A 38 2.23 0.57 16.15
C HIS A 38 1.28 0.52 17.35
N SER A 39 0.63 -0.62 17.60
CA SER A 39 -0.21 -0.84 18.77
C SER A 39 0.57 -0.51 20.04
N ALA A 40 -0.04 0.24 20.96
CA ALA A 40 0.61 0.60 22.21
C ALA A 40 1.03 -0.65 22.99
N LYS A 41 1.96 -0.49 23.94
CA LYS A 41 2.26 -1.54 24.92
C LYS A 41 0.98 -2.02 25.60
N GLU A 42 0.89 -3.32 25.91
CA GLU A 42 -0.28 -3.97 26.52
C GLU A 42 -1.51 -4.11 25.63
N SER A 43 -1.41 -3.81 24.34
CA SER A 43 -2.52 -4.00 23.39
C SER A 43 -2.81 -5.48 23.21
N LEU A 44 -4.09 -5.84 23.23
CA LEU A 44 -4.60 -7.20 23.10
C LEU A 44 -4.80 -7.55 21.62
N ALA A 45 -4.24 -8.69 21.19
CA ALA A 45 -4.53 -9.24 19.88
C ALA A 45 -5.98 -9.75 19.83
N THR A 46 -6.64 -9.51 18.70
CA THR A 46 -8.04 -9.87 18.47
C THR A 46 -8.15 -11.19 17.72
N THR A 47 -9.17 -11.97 18.03
CA THR A 47 -9.50 -13.22 17.36
C THR A 47 -10.95 -13.58 17.66
N ASP A 48 -11.61 -14.29 16.74
CA ASP A 48 -12.91 -14.91 16.91
C ASP A 48 -12.80 -16.37 17.40
N GLN A 49 -11.58 -16.90 17.49
CA GLN A 49 -11.31 -18.27 17.90
C GLN A 49 -11.19 -18.39 19.43
N MET A 50 -11.68 -19.51 19.98
CA MET A 50 -11.47 -19.85 21.40
C MET A 50 -10.05 -20.40 21.63
N VAL A 51 -9.09 -19.52 21.84
CA VAL A 51 -7.67 -19.89 22.05
C VAL A 51 -7.43 -20.30 23.50
N GLY A 52 -7.11 -21.57 23.73
CA GLY A 52 -6.89 -22.07 25.09
C GLY A 52 -7.04 -23.57 25.23
N VAL A 53 -7.19 -24.03 26.48
CA VAL A 53 -7.33 -25.45 26.84
C VAL A 53 -8.50 -25.65 27.79
N PHE A 54 -9.20 -26.79 27.67
CA PHE A 54 -10.16 -27.25 28.67
C PHE A 54 -9.44 -28.00 29.78
N VAL A 55 -9.90 -27.82 31.02
CA VAL A 55 -9.37 -28.52 32.19
C VAL A 55 -10.51 -29.18 32.94
N SER A 56 -10.46 -30.50 33.05
CA SER A 56 -11.48 -31.31 33.75
C SER A 56 -11.44 -31.19 35.28
N ASP A 57 -10.27 -30.88 35.86
CA ASP A 57 -10.07 -30.84 37.30
C ASP A 57 -9.94 -29.41 37.83
N SER A 58 -10.77 -29.04 38.80
CA SER A 58 -10.93 -27.67 39.35
C SER A 58 -9.70 -27.09 40.06
N VAL A 59 -8.55 -27.79 40.05
CA VAL A 59 -7.33 -27.44 40.81
C VAL A 59 -6.10 -27.29 39.91
N ASN A 60 -6.18 -27.67 38.63
CA ASN A 60 -5.04 -27.57 37.73
C ASN A 60 -4.94 -26.14 37.16
N ASN A 61 -4.07 -25.33 37.77
CA ASN A 61 -3.65 -24.06 37.15
C ASN A 61 -2.86 -24.35 35.87
N VAL A 62 -3.12 -23.55 34.84
CA VAL A 62 -2.43 -23.60 33.55
C VAL A 62 -1.61 -22.34 33.36
N SER A 63 -0.36 -22.52 32.95
CA SER A 63 0.51 -21.43 32.52
C SER A 63 0.85 -21.58 31.04
N TYR A 64 0.94 -20.46 30.33
CA TYR A 64 1.33 -20.44 28.93
C TYR A 64 2.69 -19.80 28.75
N ARG A 65 3.50 -20.35 27.84
CA ARG A 65 4.80 -19.78 27.47
C ARG A 65 5.03 -19.84 25.97
N VAL A 66 5.59 -18.77 25.41
CA VAL A 66 6.13 -18.80 24.04
C VAL A 66 7.43 -19.59 24.06
N VAL A 67 7.50 -20.65 23.26
CA VAL A 67 8.67 -21.52 23.12
C VAL A 67 9.56 -21.05 21.97
N SER A 68 8.97 -20.58 20.88
CA SER A 68 9.68 -20.08 19.70
C SER A 68 8.82 -19.12 18.88
N GLY A 69 9.42 -18.41 17.92
CA GLY A 69 8.72 -17.50 17.01
C GLY A 69 8.77 -16.01 17.39
N ASP A 70 9.24 -15.69 18.59
CA ASP A 70 9.36 -14.32 19.11
C ASP A 70 10.79 -14.02 19.64
N PRO A 71 11.80 -13.94 18.75
CA PRO A 71 13.20 -13.73 19.16
C PRO A 71 13.41 -12.37 19.85
N ASP A 72 12.66 -11.36 19.43
CA ASP A 72 12.78 -9.98 19.93
C ASP A 72 11.91 -9.74 21.19
N LYS A 73 11.19 -10.76 21.67
CA LYS A 73 10.29 -10.69 22.83
C LYS A 73 9.30 -9.54 22.69
N LEU A 74 8.60 -9.48 21.57
CA LEU A 74 7.58 -8.48 21.25
C LEU A 74 6.23 -8.82 21.88
N PHE A 75 5.99 -10.10 22.16
CA PHE A 75 4.71 -10.58 22.65
C PHE A 75 4.82 -11.12 24.07
N LYS A 76 3.72 -10.96 24.81
CA LYS A 76 3.49 -11.68 26.06
C LYS A 76 2.18 -12.45 25.96
N ILE A 77 2.13 -13.54 26.68
CA ILE A 77 0.91 -14.33 26.83
C ILE A 77 0.32 -14.01 28.20
N GLU A 78 -0.99 -13.85 28.24
CA GLU A 78 -1.76 -13.78 29.48
C GLU A 78 -2.73 -14.94 29.53
N GLU A 79 -2.89 -15.50 30.73
CA GLU A 79 -3.83 -16.56 31.02
C GLU A 79 -5.06 -15.98 31.73
N ARG A 80 -6.24 -16.50 31.40
CA ARG A 80 -7.47 -16.14 32.12
C ARG A 80 -8.38 -17.35 32.24
N LEU A 81 -8.68 -17.75 33.47
CA LEU A 81 -9.68 -18.79 33.74
C LEU A 81 -11.10 -18.21 33.63
N VAL A 82 -11.96 -18.91 32.89
CA VAL A 82 -13.41 -18.67 32.85
C VAL A 82 -14.10 -20.03 32.84
N GLY A 83 -14.82 -20.36 33.91
CA GLY A 83 -15.41 -21.71 34.07
C GLY A 83 -14.34 -22.78 34.18
N ASP A 84 -14.37 -23.75 33.27
CA ASP A 84 -13.41 -24.85 33.11
C ASP A 84 -12.39 -24.60 31.97
N PHE A 85 -12.36 -23.37 31.44
CA PHE A 85 -11.53 -23.00 30.31
C PHE A 85 -10.46 -21.98 30.68
N TRP A 86 -9.21 -22.31 30.37
CA TRP A 86 -8.10 -21.37 30.44
C TRP A 86 -7.91 -20.71 29.08
N PHE A 87 -8.21 -19.42 29.01
CA PHE A 87 -7.97 -18.60 27.83
C PHE A 87 -6.50 -18.21 27.74
N LEU A 88 -5.97 -18.28 26.53
CA LEU A 88 -4.68 -17.74 26.13
C LEU A 88 -4.94 -16.44 25.36
N SER A 89 -4.36 -15.34 25.83
CA SER A 89 -4.41 -14.04 25.15
C SER A 89 -3.01 -13.56 24.80
N VAL A 90 -2.82 -13.03 23.59
CA VAL A 90 -1.54 -12.44 23.15
C VAL A 90 -1.61 -10.93 23.33
N ARG A 91 -0.59 -10.33 23.96
CA ARG A 91 -0.43 -8.87 24.06
C ARG A 91 0.93 -8.39 23.59
N THR A 92 1.01 -7.12 23.20
CA THR A 92 2.28 -6.44 22.89
C THR A 92 3.05 -6.06 24.15
N ARG A 93 4.38 -6.12 24.06
CA ARG A 93 5.31 -5.61 25.07
C ARG A 93 5.84 -4.20 24.77
N SER A 94 5.70 -3.74 23.53
CA SER A 94 6.17 -2.44 23.03
C SER A 94 5.27 -1.96 21.88
N ASN A 95 5.53 -0.75 21.38
CA ASN A 95 4.90 -0.16 20.20
C ASN A 95 5.74 -0.32 18.92
N SER A 96 6.59 -1.34 18.86
CA SER A 96 7.58 -1.50 17.78
C SER A 96 7.16 -2.45 16.66
N LEU A 97 5.88 -2.89 16.66
CA LEU A 97 5.33 -3.67 15.55
C LEU A 97 5.20 -2.76 14.33
N ASN A 98 5.72 -3.20 13.20
CA ASN A 98 5.63 -2.51 11.92
C ASN A 98 5.45 -3.54 10.81
N ARG A 99 4.39 -3.40 10.04
CA ARG A 99 3.95 -4.38 9.05
C ARG A 99 4.86 -4.37 7.83
N GLU A 100 5.36 -3.22 7.40
CA GLU A 100 6.27 -3.08 6.24
C GLU A 100 7.57 -3.86 6.46
N ARG A 101 8.02 -3.98 7.72
CA ARG A 101 9.19 -4.79 8.10
C ARG A 101 8.85 -6.26 8.24
N LYS A 102 7.73 -6.59 8.89
CA LYS A 102 7.30 -7.97 9.14
C LYS A 102 5.80 -8.04 9.40
N ASP A 103 5.09 -8.68 8.48
CA ASP A 103 3.64 -8.77 8.48
C ASP A 103 3.06 -9.89 9.36
N LYS A 104 3.88 -10.87 9.78
CA LYS A 104 3.43 -11.99 10.60
C LYS A 104 4.50 -12.58 11.51
N TYR A 105 4.04 -13.14 12.64
CA TYR A 105 4.84 -13.93 13.57
C TYR A 105 4.17 -15.27 13.83
N VAL A 106 4.92 -16.36 13.69
CA VAL A 106 4.41 -17.72 13.94
C VAL A 106 4.98 -18.20 15.26
N LEU A 107 4.18 -18.17 16.31
CA LEU A 107 4.58 -18.51 17.67
C LEU A 107 4.26 -19.97 17.97
N THR A 108 5.23 -20.70 18.54
CA THR A 108 4.92 -21.99 19.19
C THR A 108 4.66 -21.72 20.65
N VAL A 109 3.47 -22.05 21.15
CA VAL A 109 3.07 -21.84 22.55
C VAL A 109 2.90 -23.18 23.24
N ASN A 110 3.45 -23.30 24.44
CA ASN A 110 3.26 -24.45 25.31
C ASN A 110 2.36 -24.06 26.49
N ALA A 111 1.35 -24.88 26.76
CA ALA A 111 0.58 -24.89 27.98
C ALA A 111 1.21 -25.90 28.93
N THR A 112 1.41 -25.51 30.19
CA THR A 112 1.88 -26.40 31.26
C THR A 112 0.86 -26.34 32.40
N ALA A 113 0.24 -27.47 32.70
CA ALA A 113 -0.59 -27.64 33.89
C ALA A 113 0.28 -27.92 35.12
N THR A 114 -0.21 -27.53 36.30
CA THR A 114 0.43 -27.85 37.60
C THR A 114 0.60 -29.36 37.85
N SER A 115 -0.22 -30.20 37.20
CA SER A 115 -0.08 -31.66 37.20
C SER A 115 1.11 -32.18 36.37
N GLY A 116 1.82 -31.30 35.66
CA GLY A 116 2.94 -31.64 34.78
C GLY A 116 2.52 -32.01 33.35
N LEU A 117 1.22 -31.97 33.04
CA LEU A 117 0.75 -32.15 31.66
C LEU A 117 1.16 -30.96 30.80
N GLU A 118 1.62 -31.25 29.59
CA GLU A 118 1.99 -30.26 28.60
C GLU A 118 1.22 -30.45 27.30
N ALA A 119 0.93 -29.34 26.63
CA ALA A 119 0.34 -29.31 25.30
C ALA A 119 0.95 -28.16 24.51
N THR A 120 1.15 -28.35 23.20
CA THR A 120 1.68 -27.32 22.31
C THR A 120 0.69 -26.97 21.22
N THR A 121 0.75 -25.72 20.76
CA THR A 121 -0.02 -25.22 19.61
C THR A 121 0.76 -24.14 18.87
N VAL A 122 0.29 -23.79 17.68
CA VAL A 122 0.83 -22.69 16.89
C VAL A 122 -0.12 -21.49 16.94
N VAL A 123 0.40 -20.29 17.18
CA VAL A 123 -0.36 -19.04 17.09
C VAL A 123 0.29 -18.14 16.05
N THR A 124 -0.38 -17.94 14.93
CA THR A 124 0.03 -16.96 13.92
C THR A 124 -0.54 -15.60 14.29
N VAL A 125 0.34 -14.67 14.63
CA VAL A 125 0.01 -13.26 14.87
C VAL A 125 0.17 -12.51 13.55
N ASN A 126 -0.95 -12.04 12.99
CA ASN A 126 -0.98 -11.20 11.80
C ASN A 126 -0.90 -9.73 12.23
N ILE A 127 0.01 -8.98 11.63
CA ILE A 127 0.12 -7.54 11.84
C ILE A 127 -0.82 -6.86 10.86
N VAL A 128 -1.81 -6.15 11.40
CA VAL A 128 -2.80 -5.44 10.60
C VAL A 128 -2.24 -4.07 10.23
N ASP A 129 -2.23 -3.80 8.94
CA ASP A 129 -1.83 -2.55 8.32
C ASP A 129 -2.54 -1.35 8.94
N THR A 130 -1.78 -0.28 9.22
CA THR A 130 -2.32 1.04 9.50
C THR A 130 -1.86 2.03 8.45
N ASN A 131 -2.61 3.11 8.24
CA ASN A 131 -2.23 4.15 7.29
C ASN A 131 -1.21 5.10 7.92
N ASP A 132 0.05 4.67 8.02
CA ASP A 132 1.13 5.41 8.67
C ASP A 132 2.26 5.83 7.73
N LEU A 133 2.22 5.43 6.46
CA LEU A 133 3.08 5.97 5.43
C LEU A 133 2.34 6.99 4.56
N SER A 134 3.12 7.67 3.73
CA SER A 134 2.60 8.60 2.73
C SER A 134 3.10 8.18 1.37
N PRO A 135 2.35 8.48 0.30
CA PRO A 135 2.84 8.24 -1.04
C PRO A 135 4.15 8.99 -1.25
N LEU A 136 5.15 8.35 -1.85
CA LEU A 136 6.45 8.92 -2.15
C LEU A 136 6.64 9.05 -3.64
N PHE A 137 6.85 10.28 -4.13
CA PHE A 137 7.20 10.50 -5.54
C PHE A 137 8.58 9.92 -5.85
N TYR A 138 8.70 9.31 -7.03
CA TYR A 138 9.94 8.70 -7.50
C TYR A 138 11.04 9.74 -7.74
N TYR A 139 10.66 10.94 -8.23
CA TYR A 139 11.58 12.07 -8.38
C TYR A 139 11.12 13.28 -7.54
N PRO A 140 12.08 14.05 -6.97
CA PRO A 140 11.77 15.27 -6.23
C PRO A 140 11.25 16.40 -7.13
N GLU A 141 11.61 16.38 -8.41
CA GLU A 141 11.13 17.29 -9.45
C GLU A 141 11.11 16.56 -10.80
N TYR A 142 10.12 16.90 -11.64
CA TYR A 142 9.97 16.43 -13.00
C TYR A 142 10.12 17.62 -13.95
N SER A 143 10.73 17.42 -15.11
CA SER A 143 10.83 18.46 -16.14
C SER A 143 10.65 17.87 -17.53
N THR A 144 9.99 18.61 -18.42
CA THR A 144 9.82 18.26 -19.83
C THR A 144 9.74 19.51 -20.69
N THR A 145 10.08 19.36 -21.97
CA THR A 145 9.92 20.40 -22.98
C THR A 145 8.92 19.92 -24.03
N VAL A 146 7.94 20.76 -24.35
CA VAL A 146 6.93 20.50 -25.38
C VAL A 146 6.90 21.65 -26.39
N PRO A 147 6.63 21.40 -27.67
CA PRO A 147 6.48 22.47 -28.64
C PRO A 147 5.20 23.27 -28.37
N GLU A 148 5.17 24.55 -28.74
CA GLU A 148 3.99 25.39 -28.53
C GLU A 148 2.77 24.96 -29.36
N ASP A 149 3.00 24.26 -30.47
CA ASP A 149 1.96 23.71 -31.34
C ASP A 149 1.49 22.30 -30.91
N LEU A 150 1.90 21.83 -29.72
CA LEU A 150 1.48 20.54 -29.18
C LEU A 150 -0.06 20.43 -29.21
N PRO A 151 -0.64 19.41 -29.87
CA PRO A 151 -2.08 19.26 -29.94
C PRO A 151 -2.72 19.14 -28.56
N VAL A 152 -3.85 19.81 -28.37
CA VAL A 152 -4.67 19.65 -27.14
C VAL A 152 -5.05 18.17 -26.97
N HIS A 153 -5.10 17.72 -25.72
CA HIS A 153 -5.26 16.32 -25.28
C HIS A 153 -4.03 15.42 -25.44
N SER A 154 -2.90 15.95 -25.89
CA SER A 154 -1.62 15.22 -25.86
C SER A 154 -1.11 15.00 -24.43
N SER A 155 -0.46 13.85 -24.22
CA SER A 155 0.28 13.56 -22.99
C SER A 155 1.57 14.40 -22.95
N VAL A 156 1.81 15.07 -21.83
CA VAL A 156 2.95 15.98 -21.62
C VAL A 156 4.06 15.27 -20.83
N ILE A 157 3.70 14.71 -19.66
CA ILE A 157 4.61 13.98 -18.79
C ILE A 157 3.79 13.10 -17.84
N LYS A 158 4.38 12.02 -17.31
CA LYS A 158 3.77 11.18 -16.28
C LYS A 158 4.57 11.30 -14.99
N VAL A 159 3.89 11.66 -13.90
CA VAL A 159 4.45 11.55 -12.55
C VAL A 159 4.16 10.18 -11.94
N PHE A 160 4.96 9.80 -10.96
CA PHE A 160 4.81 8.50 -10.30
C PHE A 160 5.16 8.59 -8.82
N ALA A 161 4.26 8.09 -7.98
CA ALA A 161 4.42 7.92 -6.55
C ALA A 161 3.93 6.54 -6.12
N GLU A 162 4.56 5.99 -5.09
CA GLU A 162 4.21 4.70 -4.48
C GLU A 162 3.98 4.87 -2.99
N ASP A 163 3.07 4.10 -2.43
CA ASP A 163 2.82 4.00 -1.00
C ASP A 163 2.96 2.53 -0.61
N ALA A 164 3.65 2.27 0.51
CA ALA A 164 3.98 0.92 0.92
C ALA A 164 2.89 0.28 1.81
N ASP A 165 1.91 1.06 2.27
CA ASP A 165 0.75 0.58 3.01
C ASP A 165 -0.15 -0.33 2.13
N LEU A 166 -1.06 -1.10 2.74
CA LEU A 166 -1.88 -2.09 2.02
C LEU A 166 -3.26 -1.58 1.58
N GLY A 167 -3.69 -2.05 0.41
CA GLY A 167 -5.04 -1.84 -0.10
C GLY A 167 -5.36 -0.34 -0.24
N ARG A 168 -6.42 0.12 0.42
CA ARG A 168 -6.85 1.53 0.33
C ARG A 168 -5.84 2.49 0.95
N ASN A 169 -5.03 2.03 1.90
CA ASN A 169 -3.99 2.84 2.52
C ASN A 169 -2.81 3.06 1.56
N GLY A 170 -2.58 2.13 0.62
CA GLY A 170 -1.55 2.27 -0.42
C GLY A 170 -2.04 2.80 -1.79
N GLU A 171 -3.35 3.00 -1.97
CA GLU A 171 -3.93 3.40 -3.26
C GLU A 171 -3.73 4.91 -3.54
N VAL A 172 -2.76 5.24 -4.39
CA VAL A 172 -2.36 6.63 -4.69
C VAL A 172 -3.26 7.33 -5.71
N TYR A 173 -3.63 8.58 -5.41
CA TYR A 173 -4.35 9.50 -6.29
C TYR A 173 -3.59 10.81 -6.49
N TYR A 174 -3.54 11.26 -7.74
CA TYR A 174 -2.86 12.48 -8.15
C TYR A 174 -3.83 13.64 -8.34
N SER A 175 -3.37 14.85 -8.00
CA SER A 175 -4.08 16.11 -8.24
C SER A 175 -3.09 17.26 -8.31
N PHE A 176 -3.47 18.39 -8.88
CA PHE A 176 -2.68 19.61 -8.69
C PHE A 176 -3.00 20.24 -7.33
N LEU A 177 -2.00 20.87 -6.71
CA LEU A 177 -2.22 21.69 -5.52
C LEU A 177 -3.10 22.89 -5.85
N GLU A 178 -2.81 23.53 -6.97
CA GLU A 178 -3.59 24.63 -7.53
C GLU A 178 -4.10 24.24 -8.91
N VAL A 179 -5.34 24.56 -9.22
CA VAL A 179 -5.95 24.22 -10.51
C VAL A 179 -5.15 24.88 -11.64
N SER A 180 -4.77 24.10 -12.65
CA SER A 180 -4.17 24.61 -13.88
C SER A 180 -5.22 24.75 -14.98
N GLU A 181 -5.15 25.83 -15.76
CA GLU A 181 -6.03 26.01 -16.92
C GLU A 181 -5.49 25.29 -18.18
N GLN A 182 -4.16 25.22 -18.31
CA GLN A 182 -3.47 24.61 -19.45
C GLN A 182 -3.31 23.11 -19.34
N PHE A 183 -3.32 22.55 -18.13
CA PHE A 183 -3.05 21.13 -17.91
C PHE A 183 -4.11 20.47 -17.03
N ALA A 184 -4.38 19.20 -17.30
CA ALA A 184 -5.10 18.30 -16.41
C ALA A 184 -4.19 17.14 -16.02
N ILE A 185 -4.43 16.54 -14.85
CA ILE A 185 -3.74 15.33 -14.41
C ILE A 185 -4.75 14.20 -14.21
N HIS A 186 -4.45 13.04 -14.78
CA HIS A 186 -5.27 11.86 -14.58
C HIS A 186 -5.08 11.32 -13.15
N PRO A 187 -6.15 11.15 -12.36
CA PRO A 187 -6.04 10.90 -10.93
C PRO A 187 -5.41 9.56 -10.56
N VAL A 188 -5.51 8.54 -11.42
CA VAL A 188 -4.90 7.21 -11.16
C VAL A 188 -3.56 7.01 -11.86
N THR A 189 -3.43 7.41 -13.13
CA THR A 189 -2.21 7.15 -13.91
C THR A 189 -1.10 8.18 -13.69
N GLY A 190 -1.41 9.36 -13.13
CA GLY A 190 -0.43 10.45 -12.97
C GLY A 190 -0.01 11.11 -14.29
N VAL A 191 -0.67 10.80 -15.40
CA VAL A 191 -0.39 11.43 -16.71
C VAL A 191 -0.95 12.85 -16.71
N ILE A 192 -0.07 13.82 -16.99
CA ILE A 192 -0.42 15.22 -17.22
C ILE A 192 -0.68 15.40 -18.72
N THR A 193 -1.83 15.96 -19.05
CA THR A 193 -2.29 16.19 -20.43
C THR A 193 -2.55 17.67 -20.68
N LEU A 194 -2.27 18.13 -21.90
CA LEU A 194 -2.57 19.49 -22.31
C LEU A 194 -4.09 19.66 -22.53
N THR A 195 -4.70 20.71 -21.96
CA THR A 195 -6.14 21.01 -22.10
C THR A 195 -6.43 22.30 -22.86
N ARG A 196 -5.44 23.17 -23.04
CA ARG A 196 -5.54 24.39 -23.84
C ARG A 196 -4.27 24.60 -24.67
N PRO A 197 -4.34 25.28 -25.83
CA PRO A 197 -3.15 25.55 -26.64
C PRO A 197 -2.06 26.27 -25.86
N LEU A 198 -0.81 26.02 -26.23
CA LEU A 198 0.35 26.73 -25.70
C LEU A 198 0.71 27.87 -26.64
N ARG A 199 1.35 28.90 -26.08
CA ARG A 199 1.96 30.00 -26.83
C ARG A 199 3.24 30.39 -26.13
N HIS A 200 4.38 30.21 -26.80
CA HIS A 200 5.69 30.51 -26.22
C HIS A 200 5.79 31.99 -25.83
N SER A 201 5.27 32.88 -26.67
CA SER A 201 5.25 34.33 -26.47
C SER A 201 4.41 34.80 -25.27
N GLU A 202 3.38 34.04 -24.89
CA GLU A 202 2.57 34.34 -23.70
C GLU A 202 3.23 33.79 -22.43
N ARG A 203 3.68 32.53 -22.48
CA ARG A 203 4.31 31.85 -21.35
C ARG A 203 5.16 30.67 -21.82
N SER A 204 6.47 30.78 -21.60
CA SER A 204 7.46 29.76 -21.94
C SER A 204 7.71 28.72 -20.85
N VAL A 205 7.27 28.97 -19.61
CA VAL A 205 7.49 28.06 -18.47
C VAL A 205 6.24 27.93 -17.60
N TYR A 206 5.84 26.68 -17.31
CA TYR A 206 4.79 26.34 -16.36
C TYR A 206 5.37 25.52 -15.21
N ASP A 207 5.35 26.09 -14.01
CA ASP A 207 5.67 25.36 -12.78
C ASP A 207 4.37 24.87 -12.13
N LEU A 208 4.17 23.56 -12.13
CA LEU A 208 3.01 22.88 -11.55
C LEU A 208 3.41 22.22 -10.24
N GLN A 209 2.54 22.29 -9.23
CA GLN A 209 2.68 21.51 -8.00
C GLN A 209 1.70 20.34 -8.03
N VAL A 210 2.22 19.12 -8.03
CA VAL A 210 1.43 17.90 -8.05
C VAL A 210 1.42 17.29 -6.65
N LEU A 211 0.25 16.84 -6.22
CA LEU A 211 0.00 16.16 -4.95
C LEU A 211 -0.29 14.69 -5.21
N ALA A 212 0.25 13.82 -4.36
CA ALA A 212 -0.12 12.42 -4.25
C ALA A 212 -0.74 12.17 -2.86
N ARG A 213 -1.87 11.46 -2.83
CA ARG A 213 -2.62 11.11 -1.61
C ARG A 213 -3.13 9.68 -1.68
N ASP A 214 -3.09 8.96 -0.57
CA ASP A 214 -3.79 7.69 -0.42
C ASP A 214 -5.30 7.87 -0.15
N ARG A 215 -6.02 6.75 -0.03
CA ARG A 215 -7.44 6.71 0.38
C ARG A 215 -7.61 6.27 1.84
N GLY A 216 -6.54 6.21 2.60
CA GLY A 216 -6.53 5.89 4.01
C GLY A 216 -7.30 6.93 4.83
N ILE A 217 -7.82 6.48 5.96
CA ILE A 217 -8.41 7.35 6.97
C ILE A 217 -7.44 7.36 8.13
N ASP A 218 -6.93 8.55 8.47
CA ASP A 218 -6.12 8.71 9.65
C ASP A 218 -7.01 8.66 10.91
N ILE A 219 -6.88 7.58 11.66
CA ILE A 219 -7.58 7.34 12.93
C ILE A 219 -6.88 7.98 14.13
N ARG A 220 -5.70 8.57 13.94
CA ARG A 220 -4.84 9.15 15.01
C ARG A 220 -4.85 10.67 15.03
N GLY A 221 -5.64 11.32 14.17
CA GLY A 221 -5.75 12.78 14.13
C GLY A 221 -4.47 13.48 13.65
N VAL A 222 -3.53 12.73 13.08
CA VAL A 222 -2.37 13.28 12.39
C VAL A 222 -2.87 13.85 11.05
N LYS A 223 -2.22 14.89 10.53
CA LYS A 223 -2.59 15.45 9.23
C LYS A 223 -2.41 14.36 8.19
N LYS A 224 -3.43 14.17 7.34
CA LYS A 224 -3.42 13.20 6.25
C LYS A 224 -2.06 13.14 5.58
N PRO A 225 -1.45 11.96 5.45
CA PRO A 225 -0.24 11.81 4.68
C PRO A 225 -0.49 12.21 3.23
N PHE A 226 0.26 13.20 2.75
CA PHE A 226 0.29 13.57 1.34
C PHE A 226 1.70 14.01 1.01
N SER A 227 2.15 13.69 -0.19
CA SER A 227 3.39 14.24 -0.72
C SER A 227 3.10 15.20 -1.85
N LYS A 228 4.11 16.01 -2.16
CA LYS A 228 4.08 16.96 -3.25
C LYS A 228 5.37 16.89 -4.04
N THR A 229 5.29 17.13 -5.34
CA THR A 229 6.43 17.27 -6.24
C THR A 229 6.21 18.46 -7.18
N LYS A 230 7.31 18.98 -7.74
CA LYS A 230 7.27 20.05 -8.74
C LYS A 230 7.37 19.42 -10.13
N VAL A 231 6.57 19.93 -11.07
CA VAL A 231 6.64 19.58 -12.48
C VAL A 231 6.85 20.86 -13.28
N GLN A 232 7.96 20.95 -14.00
CA GLN A 232 8.24 22.06 -14.90
C GLN A 232 7.96 21.64 -16.34
N VAL A 233 7.12 22.42 -17.03
CA VAL A 233 6.87 22.26 -18.46
C VAL A 233 7.44 23.49 -19.17
N LEU A 234 8.47 23.26 -19.99
CA LEU A 234 9.07 24.25 -20.87
C LEU A 234 8.36 24.22 -22.21
N VAL A 235 7.99 25.38 -22.74
CA VAL A 235 7.41 25.51 -24.07
C VAL A 235 8.54 25.89 -25.04
N ALA A 236 8.73 25.11 -26.09
CA ALA A 236 9.64 25.44 -27.17
C ALA A 236 8.89 26.18 -28.28
N GLN A 237 9.47 27.27 -28.77
CA GLN A 237 8.98 27.96 -29.95
C GLN A 237 9.11 27.04 -31.17
N VAL A 238 8.09 27.05 -32.03
CA VAL A 238 8.12 26.29 -33.28
C VAL A 238 8.26 27.27 -34.43
N ASN A 239 9.23 27.00 -35.31
CA ASN A 239 9.40 27.76 -36.54
C ASN A 239 8.32 27.35 -37.55
N GLN A 240 7.22 28.11 -37.63
CA GLN A 240 6.06 27.86 -38.49
C GLN A 240 6.17 28.54 -39.86
N HIS A 241 7.11 29.47 -40.02
CA HIS A 241 7.36 30.25 -41.21
C HIS A 241 8.80 30.07 -41.68
N GLY A 242 8.97 29.86 -42.99
CA GLY A 242 10.29 29.95 -43.59
C GLY A 242 10.66 31.41 -43.84
N PRO A 243 11.94 31.73 -44.04
CA PRO A 243 12.39 33.08 -44.34
C PRO A 243 11.78 33.55 -45.68
N GLU A 244 11.14 34.72 -45.65
CA GLU A 244 10.69 35.43 -46.83
C GLU A 244 11.84 36.27 -47.39
N ILE A 245 12.22 36.02 -48.64
CA ILE A 245 13.33 36.69 -49.32
C ILE A 245 12.78 37.69 -50.32
N TYR A 246 13.10 38.97 -50.11
CA TYR A 246 12.79 40.06 -51.03
C TYR A 246 14.08 40.52 -51.70
N VAL A 247 14.14 40.39 -53.03
CA VAL A 247 15.31 40.80 -53.83
C VAL A 247 14.97 42.07 -54.60
N TYR A 248 15.67 43.16 -54.29
CA TYR A 248 15.59 44.41 -55.03
C TYR A 248 16.79 44.50 -55.97
N HIS A 249 16.57 44.22 -57.26
CA HIS A 249 17.60 44.38 -58.28
C HIS A 249 17.85 45.87 -58.55
N LEU A 250 19.12 46.27 -58.54
CA LEU A 250 19.54 47.60 -58.99
C LEU A 250 19.65 47.60 -60.53
N PRO A 251 19.54 48.76 -61.19
CA PRO A 251 19.35 48.82 -62.65
C PRO A 251 20.53 48.24 -63.46
N GLU A 252 20.21 47.88 -64.71
CA GLU A 252 20.91 46.97 -65.63
C GLU A 252 22.40 46.68 -65.39
N ILE A 253 22.65 45.39 -65.18
CA ILE A 253 23.98 44.78 -65.22
C ILE A 253 24.43 44.79 -66.69
N SER A 254 25.39 45.66 -67.02
CA SER A 254 26.06 45.65 -68.32
C SER A 254 27.51 45.19 -68.18
N GLU A 255 28.08 44.63 -69.25
CA GLU A 255 29.46 44.11 -69.28
C GLU A 255 30.52 45.19 -68.96
N TYR A 256 30.15 46.48 -69.09
CA TYR A 256 30.98 47.63 -68.76
C TYR A 256 30.56 48.34 -67.46
N SER A 257 29.59 47.80 -66.71
CA SER A 257 29.15 48.40 -65.45
C SER A 257 30.20 48.23 -64.36
N HIS A 258 30.46 49.29 -63.60
CA HIS A 258 31.37 49.30 -62.46
C HIS A 258 30.60 49.31 -61.13
N ALA A 259 29.39 48.74 -61.11
CA ALA A 259 28.56 48.71 -59.91
C ALA A 259 29.11 47.70 -58.90
N ASP A 260 29.26 48.09 -57.64
CA ASP A 260 29.73 47.19 -56.58
C ASP A 260 28.58 46.40 -55.92
N VAL A 261 27.33 46.84 -56.12
CA VAL A 261 26.11 46.24 -55.56
C VAL A 261 25.11 45.99 -56.69
N TYR A 262 24.71 44.74 -56.84
CA TYR A 262 23.84 44.27 -57.94
C TYR A 262 22.40 43.97 -57.47
N ALA A 263 22.23 43.66 -56.19
CA ALA A 263 20.93 43.48 -55.57
C ALA A 263 21.03 43.79 -54.07
N ILE A 264 19.91 44.25 -53.52
CA ILE A 264 19.71 44.32 -52.08
C ILE A 264 18.77 43.18 -51.71
N VAL A 265 19.24 42.26 -50.86
CA VAL A 265 18.44 41.14 -50.36
C VAL A 265 17.97 41.49 -48.96
N ARG A 266 16.65 41.50 -48.77
CA ARG A 266 16.03 41.59 -47.45
C ARG A 266 15.42 40.24 -47.10
N VAL A 267 15.88 39.66 -46.00
CA VAL A 267 15.33 38.42 -45.44
C VAL A 267 14.47 38.79 -44.24
N ILE A 268 13.24 38.28 -44.20
CA ILE A 268 12.31 38.46 -43.09
C ILE A 268 11.86 37.07 -42.69
N ASP A 269 12.22 36.60 -41.50
CA ASP A 269 11.51 35.49 -40.88
C ASP A 269 10.34 36.04 -40.07
N ARG A 270 9.21 35.36 -40.11
CA ARG A 270 8.02 35.79 -39.36
C ARG A 270 7.99 35.19 -37.95
N ASP A 271 8.89 34.27 -37.65
CA ASP A 271 9.05 33.66 -36.33
C ASP A 271 10.14 34.33 -35.45
N ASP A 272 11.03 35.14 -36.03
CA ASP A 272 12.12 35.90 -35.35
C ASP A 272 11.73 37.36 -35.02
#